data_AF-A0A4R0TPU5-F1
#
_entry.id   AF-A0A4R0TPU5-F1
#
_cell.length_a   1.000
_cell.length_b   1.000
_cell.length_c   1.000
_cell.angle_alpha   90.00
_cell.angle_beta   90.00
_cell.angle_gamma   90.00
#
_symmetry.space_group_name_H-M   'P 1'
#
loop_
_entity.id
_entity.type
_entity.pdbx_description
1 polymer ?
#
loop_
_entity_poly.entity_id
_entity_poly.type
_entity_poly.pdbx_seq_one_letter_code
_entity_poly.pdbx_strand_id
1 'polypeptide(L)'
;MSAGQQAVPANNANNASNEGAQKKHMSKAAVAIIAVVVVAIIVVAGVFGFRAYSDAQYNNAVATCAAASENVRNATNDYNNLVNGDASEAAALTKKDVKDASTLDALNKELSVELPVYEGCVADDTAGFKSATAKLNEQADWYKAYTQSLQKAVDAVNASKK
;
A
#
# COMPACT_ATOMS: atom_id res chain seq x y z
N MET A 1 88.60 1.86 7.52
CA MET A 1 89.07 1.46 6.18
C MET A 1 87.92 1.75 5.23
N SER A 2 87.90 2.95 4.65
CA SER A 2 88.39 3.29 3.29
C SER A 2 87.41 2.77 2.22
N ALA A 3 86.55 3.59 1.61
CA ALA A 3 86.75 4.74 0.71
C ALA A 3 86.65 4.35 -0.77
N GLY A 4 85.91 5.17 -1.53
CA GLY A 4 85.98 5.28 -3.00
C GLY A 4 84.69 4.85 -3.72
N GLN A 5 83.73 5.75 -3.97
CA GLN A 5 83.61 6.64 -5.15
C GLN A 5 83.37 5.89 -6.47
N GLN A 6 82.14 5.95 -7.01
CA GLN A 6 81.61 6.95 -7.96
C GLN A 6 81.85 6.58 -9.43
N ALA A 7 80.73 6.43 -10.15
CA ALA A 7 80.38 7.16 -11.37
C ALA A 7 79.81 6.22 -12.46
N VAL A 8 78.56 6.50 -12.82
CA VAL A 8 77.88 6.02 -14.04
C VAL A 8 78.43 6.81 -15.23
N PRO A 9 78.40 6.27 -16.45
CA PRO A 9 77.82 7.10 -17.49
C PRO A 9 76.78 6.38 -18.36
N ALA A 10 75.91 7.23 -18.90
CA ALA A 10 74.73 6.98 -19.68
C ALA A 10 74.94 6.16 -20.95
N ASN A 11 73.86 5.53 -21.42
CA ASN A 11 73.41 5.45 -22.82
C ASN A 11 72.25 4.44 -22.88
N ASN A 12 71.20 4.59 -23.67
CA ASN A 12 70.68 5.63 -24.52
C ASN A 12 69.27 5.12 -24.91
N ALA A 13 68.36 6.04 -25.17
CA ALA A 13 66.99 5.80 -25.60
C ALA A 13 66.90 4.91 -26.86
N ASN A 14 65.68 4.41 -27.11
CA ASN A 14 65.03 4.08 -28.40
C ASN A 14 64.16 2.83 -28.20
N ASN A 15 62.93 2.70 -28.68
CA ASN A 15 61.93 3.56 -29.28
C ASN A 15 60.63 2.74 -29.27
N ALA A 16 59.49 3.41 -29.40
CA ALA A 16 58.19 2.79 -29.52
C ALA A 16 58.14 1.64 -30.55
N SER A 17 57.40 0.58 -30.24
CA SER A 17 56.66 -0.15 -31.28
C SER A 17 55.26 -0.46 -30.77
N ASN A 18 54.38 0.40 -31.25
CA ASN A 18 52.94 0.24 -31.26
C ASN A 18 52.64 -0.88 -32.28
N GLU A 19 52.71 -2.15 -31.87
CA GLU A 19 52.42 -3.31 -32.71
C GLU A 19 51.72 -4.38 -31.87
N GLY A 20 50.48 -4.78 -32.11
CA GLY A 20 49.46 -4.17 -32.92
C GLY A 20 48.15 -4.48 -32.22
N ALA A 21 47.28 -3.47 -32.11
CA ALA A 21 45.87 -3.76 -31.98
C ALA A 21 45.50 -4.62 -33.18
N GLN A 22 45.44 -5.95 -33.00
CA GLN A 22 44.69 -6.81 -33.89
C GLN A 22 43.25 -6.29 -33.81
N LYS A 23 42.94 -5.30 -34.65
CA LYS A 23 41.58 -5.04 -35.09
C LYS A 23 41.20 -6.29 -35.86
N LYS A 24 40.80 -7.32 -35.12
CA LYS A 24 40.17 -8.51 -35.67
C LYS A 24 38.91 -7.95 -36.32
N HIS A 25 38.97 -7.76 -37.64
CA HIS A 25 37.86 -7.24 -38.41
C HIS A 25 36.76 -8.29 -38.28
N MET A 26 35.91 -8.10 -37.27
CA MET A 26 34.79 -9.00 -37.02
C MET A 26 33.99 -9.03 -38.31
N SER A 27 33.73 -10.22 -38.83
CA SER A 27 32.93 -10.33 -40.03
C SER A 27 31.59 -9.63 -39.79
N LYS A 28 31.03 -8.99 -40.82
CA LYS A 28 29.72 -8.32 -40.69
C LYS A 28 28.66 -9.28 -40.12
N ALA A 29 28.79 -10.58 -40.41
CA ALA A 29 27.99 -11.65 -39.82
C ALA A 29 28.20 -11.81 -38.30
N ALA A 30 29.43 -11.79 -37.79
CA ALA A 30 29.70 -11.87 -36.36
C ALA A 30 29.15 -10.67 -35.58
N VAL A 31 29.25 -9.45 -36.15
CA VAL A 31 28.66 -8.24 -35.56
C VAL A 31 27.14 -8.33 -35.55
N ALA A 32 26.53 -8.80 -36.65
CA ALA A 32 25.08 -8.99 -36.72
C ALA A 32 24.56 -10.01 -35.69
N ILE A 33 25.27 -11.13 -35.50
CA ILE A 33 24.90 -12.14 -34.49
C ILE A 33 24.97 -11.55 -33.09
N ILE A 34 26.03 -10.82 -32.75
CA ILE A 34 26.16 -10.19 -31.43
C ILE A 34 25.05 -9.16 -31.21
N ALA A 35 24.72 -8.36 -32.22
CA ALA A 35 23.62 -7.39 -32.12
C ALA A 35 22.28 -8.08 -31.81
N VAL A 36 21.98 -9.19 -32.49
CA VAL A 36 20.77 -9.98 -32.23
C VAL A 36 20.76 -10.56 -30.81
N VAL A 37 21.89 -11.10 -30.35
CA VAL A 37 22.02 -11.66 -28.99
C VAL A 37 21.82 -10.56 -27.94
N VAL A 38 22.41 -9.38 -28.14
CA VAL A 38 22.24 -8.24 -27.23
C VAL A 38 20.78 -7.79 -27.17
N VAL A 39 20.10 -7.67 -28.31
CA VAL A 39 18.67 -7.31 -28.35
C VAL A 39 17.83 -8.37 -27.64
N ALA A 40 18.12 -9.66 -27.85
CA ALA A 40 17.41 -10.75 -27.17
C ALA A 40 17.58 -10.66 -25.64
N ILE A 41 18.79 -10.38 -25.14
CA ILE A 41 19.04 -10.21 -23.70
C ILE A 41 18.24 -9.03 -23.15
N ILE A 42 18.19 -7.89 -23.84
CA ILE A 42 17.45 -6.71 -23.41
C ILE A 42 15.94 -7.02 -23.31
N VAL A 43 15.37 -7.70 -24.31
CA VAL A 43 13.95 -8.09 -24.31
C VAL A 43 13.65 -9.01 -23.13
N VAL A 44 14.50 -10.03 -22.92
CA VAL A 44 14.34 -10.98 -21.81
C VAL A 44 14.39 -10.25 -20.47
N ALA A 45 15.40 -9.40 -20.25
CA ALA A 45 15.52 -8.61 -19.03
C ALA A 45 14.31 -7.68 -18.81
N GLY A 46 13.82 -7.04 -19.88
CA GLY A 46 12.63 -6.17 -19.83
C GLY A 46 11.36 -6.92 -19.43
N VAL A 47 11.12 -8.11 -19.99
CA VAL A 47 9.94 -8.93 -19.65
C VAL A 47 9.99 -9.40 -18.20
N PHE A 48 11.15 -9.89 -17.72
CA PHE A 48 11.30 -10.31 -16.33
C PHE A 48 11.14 -9.13 -15.36
N GLY A 49 11.74 -7.98 -15.67
CA GLY A 49 11.60 -6.77 -14.86
C GLY A 49 10.14 -6.29 -14.78
N PHE A 50 9.44 -6.26 -15.91
CA PHE A 50 8.03 -5.88 -15.96
C PHE A 50 7.14 -6.84 -15.16
N ARG A 51 7.35 -8.15 -15.29
CA ARG A 51 6.59 -9.16 -14.52
C ARG A 51 6.80 -9.01 -13.02
N ALA A 52 8.05 -8.93 -12.57
CA ALA A 52 8.36 -8.76 -11.15
C ALA A 52 7.73 -7.48 -10.57
N TYR A 53 7.74 -6.38 -11.35
CA TYR A 53 7.08 -5.14 -10.96
C TYR A 53 5.55 -5.29 -10.88
N SER A 54 4.92 -5.93 -11.87
CA SER A 54 3.48 -6.18 -11.87
C SER A 54 3.04 -7.06 -10.70
N ASP A 55 3.78 -8.12 -10.40
CA ASP A 55 3.50 -9.03 -9.27
C ASP A 55 3.62 -8.29 -7.92
N ALA A 56 4.64 -7.45 -7.77
CA ALA A 56 4.81 -6.63 -6.55
C ALA A 56 3.64 -5.65 -6.36
N GLN A 57 3.21 -4.98 -7.43
CA GLN A 57 2.07 -4.05 -7.39
C GLN A 57 0.76 -4.77 -7.08
N TYR A 58 0.55 -5.94 -7.67
CA TYR A 58 -0.62 -6.77 -7.41
C TYR A 58 -0.68 -7.23 -5.96
N ASN A 59 0.41 -7.82 -5.45
CA ASN A 59 0.48 -8.30 -4.07
C ASN A 59 0.32 -7.16 -3.06
N ASN A 60 0.88 -5.99 -3.36
CA ASN A 60 0.69 -4.80 -2.53
C ASN A 60 -0.79 -4.35 -2.51
N ALA A 61 -1.46 -4.36 -3.66
CA ALA A 61 -2.87 -3.99 -3.74
C ALA A 61 -3.77 -4.98 -3.00
N VAL A 62 -3.49 -6.29 -3.10
CA VAL A 62 -4.18 -7.34 -2.31
C VAL A 62 -3.99 -7.10 -0.81
N ALA A 63 -2.74 -6.90 -0.36
CA ALA A 63 -2.43 -6.67 1.05
C ALA A 63 -3.09 -5.38 1.58
N THR A 64 -3.07 -4.30 0.79
CA THR A 64 -3.71 -3.03 1.16
C THR A 64 -5.23 -3.20 1.27
N CYS A 65 -5.83 -3.93 0.34
CA CYS A 65 -7.26 -4.22 0.41
C CYS A 65 -7.59 -5.06 1.66
N ALA A 66 -6.80 -6.09 1.96
CA ALA A 66 -6.97 -6.90 3.17
C ALA A 66 -6.91 -6.04 4.45
N ALA A 67 -5.96 -5.11 4.54
CA ALA A 67 -5.88 -4.17 5.65
C ALA A 67 -7.11 -3.24 5.73
N ALA A 68 -7.62 -2.74 4.59
CA ALA A 68 -8.85 -1.96 4.55
C ALA A 68 -10.07 -2.78 5.01
N SER A 69 -10.14 -4.06 4.64
CA SER A 69 -11.18 -4.98 5.12
C SER A 69 -11.12 -5.16 6.63
N GLU A 70 -9.93 -5.32 7.20
CA GLU A 70 -9.75 -5.39 8.65
C GLU A 70 -10.18 -4.10 9.34
N ASN A 71 -9.87 -2.93 8.76
CA ASN A 71 -10.34 -1.65 9.28
C ASN A 71 -11.86 -1.54 9.29
N VAL A 72 -12.54 -1.96 8.22
CA VAL A 72 -14.01 -2.01 8.19
C VAL A 72 -14.56 -2.95 9.25
N ARG A 73 -13.96 -4.14 9.41
CA ARG A 73 -14.38 -5.11 10.44
C ARG A 73 -14.22 -4.54 11.84
N ASN A 74 -13.12 -3.85 12.12
CA ASN A 74 -12.90 -3.21 13.41
C ASN A 74 -13.90 -2.08 13.65
N ALA A 75 -14.11 -1.19 12.68
CA ALA A 75 -15.09 -0.12 12.79
C ALA A 75 -16.53 -0.64 12.95
N THR A 76 -16.86 -1.75 12.28
CA THR A 76 -18.14 -2.45 12.43
C THR A 76 -18.27 -3.05 13.83
N ASN A 77 -17.21 -3.64 14.38
CA ASN A 77 -17.22 -4.18 15.73
C ASN A 77 -17.42 -3.06 16.77
N ASP A 78 -16.75 -1.93 16.62
CA ASP A 78 -16.92 -0.77 17.51
C ASP A 78 -18.38 -0.27 17.48
N TYR A 79 -18.94 -0.13 16.28
CA TYR A 79 -20.35 0.22 16.09
C TYR A 79 -21.28 -0.79 16.75
N ASN A 80 -21.09 -2.09 16.50
CA ASN A 80 -21.93 -3.15 17.03
C ASN A 80 -21.81 -3.28 18.56
N ASN A 81 -20.63 -3.04 19.13
CA ASN A 81 -20.45 -3.01 20.58
C ASN A 81 -21.29 -1.90 21.21
N LEU A 82 -21.31 -0.71 20.59
CA LEU A 82 -22.13 0.41 21.05
C LEU A 82 -23.63 0.12 20.88
N VAL A 83 -24.04 -0.37 19.71
CA VAL A 83 -25.44 -0.71 19.40
C VAL A 83 -25.99 -1.75 20.38
N ASN A 84 -25.24 -2.84 20.61
CA ASN A 84 -25.69 -3.94 21.48
C ASN A 84 -25.45 -3.68 22.97
N GLY A 85 -24.69 -2.64 23.32
CA GLY A 85 -24.41 -2.21 24.69
C GLY A 85 -25.21 -0.95 25.05
N ASP A 86 -24.50 0.14 25.28
CA ASP A 86 -25.05 1.39 25.83
C ASP A 86 -26.24 1.95 25.03
N ALA A 87 -26.23 1.80 23.69
CA ALA A 87 -27.34 2.28 22.88
C ALA A 87 -28.60 1.43 23.07
N SER A 88 -28.48 0.12 23.19
CA SER A 88 -29.60 -0.76 23.53
C SER A 88 -30.15 -0.46 24.92
N GLU A 89 -29.27 -0.23 25.90
CA GLU A 89 -29.70 0.14 27.26
C GLU A 89 -30.41 1.49 27.30
N ALA A 90 -29.89 2.48 26.56
CA ALA A 90 -30.51 3.80 26.44
C ALA A 90 -31.85 3.75 25.68
N ALA A 91 -31.95 2.93 24.63
CA ALA A 91 -33.17 2.76 23.84
C ALA A 91 -34.29 2.04 24.61
N ALA A 92 -33.95 1.24 25.63
CA ALA A 92 -34.93 0.60 26.51
C ALA A 92 -35.62 1.58 27.47
N LEU A 93 -35.09 2.79 27.65
CA LEU A 93 -35.69 3.81 28.49
C LEU A 93 -36.97 4.37 27.87
N THR A 94 -37.89 4.79 28.73
CA THR A 94 -39.15 5.39 28.32
C THR A 94 -39.21 6.87 28.68
N LYS A 95 -40.24 7.57 28.19
CA LYS A 95 -40.50 8.98 28.51
C LYS A 95 -40.64 9.24 30.03
N LYS A 96 -40.93 8.21 30.82
CA LYS A 96 -40.99 8.32 32.28
C LYS A 96 -39.60 8.38 32.92
N ASP A 97 -38.60 7.76 32.29
CA ASP A 97 -37.25 7.61 32.83
C ASP A 97 -36.32 8.80 32.46
N VAL A 98 -36.73 9.61 31.49
CA VAL A 98 -35.97 10.78 31.01
C VAL A 98 -36.74 12.10 31.20
N LYS A 99 -36.01 13.20 31.37
CA LYS A 99 -36.52 14.57 31.50
C LYS A 99 -36.95 15.13 30.14
N ASP A 100 -36.19 14.82 29.11
CA ASP A 100 -36.43 15.22 27.73
C ASP A 100 -36.63 13.98 26.83
N ALA A 101 -37.87 13.74 26.43
CA ALA A 101 -38.25 12.61 25.57
C ALA A 101 -37.70 12.73 24.15
N SER A 102 -37.36 13.93 23.67
CA SER A 102 -36.81 14.11 22.32
C SER A 102 -35.43 13.48 22.15
N THR A 103 -34.70 13.27 23.26
CA THR A 103 -33.42 12.53 23.26
C THR A 103 -33.60 11.06 22.87
N LEU A 104 -34.71 10.43 23.26
CA LEU A 104 -35.04 9.05 22.86
C LEU A 104 -35.40 8.98 21.37
N ASP A 105 -36.14 9.97 20.86
CA ASP A 105 -36.49 10.05 19.44
C ASP A 105 -35.23 10.25 18.57
N ALA A 106 -34.29 11.07 19.02
CA ALA A 106 -33.00 11.26 18.36
C ALA A 106 -32.16 9.98 18.36
N LEU A 107 -32.06 9.27 19.50
CA LEU A 107 -31.36 7.99 19.57
C LEU A 107 -31.97 6.95 18.63
N ASN A 108 -33.30 6.80 18.63
CA ASN A 108 -33.99 5.85 17.76
C ASN A 108 -33.81 6.17 16.28
N LYS A 109 -33.75 7.47 15.92
CA LYS A 109 -33.42 7.90 14.57
C LYS A 109 -32.02 7.45 14.17
N GLU A 110 -31.04 7.57 15.08
CA GLU A 110 -29.69 7.11 14.78
C GLU A 110 -29.60 5.57 14.65
N LEU A 111 -30.35 4.83 15.48
CA LEU A 111 -30.41 3.37 15.38
C LEU A 111 -31.10 2.85 14.12
N SER A 112 -31.83 3.70 13.40
CA SER A 112 -32.59 3.34 12.20
C SER A 112 -31.89 3.66 10.88
N VAL A 113 -30.62 4.06 10.91
CA VAL A 113 -29.88 4.35 9.68
C VAL A 113 -29.63 3.08 8.87
N GLU A 114 -29.60 3.23 7.55
CA GLU A 114 -29.20 2.16 6.65
C GLU A 114 -27.67 1.97 6.71
N LEU A 115 -27.23 0.73 6.98
CA LEU A 115 -25.81 0.39 7.05
C LEU A 115 -25.22 0.25 5.65
N PRO A 116 -23.95 0.65 5.46
CA PRO A 116 -23.27 0.46 4.19
C PRO A 116 -23.10 -1.04 3.88
N VAL A 117 -23.31 -1.42 2.62
CA VAL A 117 -23.15 -2.80 2.15
C VAL A 117 -21.68 -3.16 2.02
N TYR A 118 -21.23 -4.19 2.75
CA TYR A 118 -19.86 -4.65 2.68
C TYR A 118 -19.54 -5.29 1.32
N GLU A 119 -18.59 -4.69 0.60
CA GLU A 119 -18.00 -5.24 -0.62
C GLU A 119 -16.57 -5.66 -0.29
N GLY A 120 -16.32 -6.96 -0.15
CA GLY A 120 -15.01 -7.47 0.24
C GLY A 120 -13.92 -7.28 -0.82
N CYS A 121 -12.71 -7.72 -0.48
CA CYS A 121 -11.56 -7.69 -1.40
C CYS A 121 -11.59 -8.81 -2.44
N VAL A 122 -12.42 -8.64 -3.47
CA VAL A 122 -12.50 -9.55 -4.62
C VAL A 122 -12.37 -8.74 -5.90
N ALA A 123 -11.30 -8.96 -6.64
CA ALA A 123 -11.01 -8.28 -7.91
C ALA A 123 -10.06 -9.11 -8.79
N ASP A 124 -10.15 -8.91 -10.10
CA ASP A 124 -9.33 -9.64 -11.09
C ASP A 124 -7.95 -9.01 -11.32
N ASP A 125 -7.78 -7.73 -10.98
CA ASP A 125 -6.53 -6.99 -11.21
C ASP A 125 -6.24 -5.93 -10.14
N THR A 126 -5.05 -5.33 -10.24
CA THR A 126 -4.55 -4.28 -9.34
C THR A 126 -5.48 -3.05 -9.28
N ALA A 127 -6.12 -2.67 -10.39
CA ALA A 127 -7.01 -1.51 -10.41
C ALA A 127 -8.32 -1.82 -9.67
N GLY A 128 -8.85 -3.03 -9.85
CA GLY A 128 -10.00 -3.54 -9.10
C GLY A 128 -9.73 -3.58 -7.60
N PHE A 129 -8.57 -4.08 -7.15
CA PHE A 129 -8.19 -4.05 -5.73
C PHE A 129 -8.09 -2.63 -5.16
N LYS A 130 -7.58 -1.67 -5.93
CA LYS A 130 -7.54 -0.25 -5.52
C LYS A 130 -8.94 0.34 -5.38
N SER A 131 -9.85 0.02 -6.30
CA SER A 131 -11.25 0.46 -6.22
C SER A 131 -11.98 -0.16 -5.02
N ALA A 132 -11.81 -1.47 -4.79
CA ALA A 132 -12.36 -2.14 -3.61
C ALA A 132 -11.82 -1.54 -2.30
N THR A 133 -10.51 -1.26 -2.25
CA THR A 133 -9.88 -0.58 -1.11
C THR A 133 -10.51 0.79 -0.84
N ALA A 134 -10.76 1.60 -1.88
CA ALA A 134 -11.37 2.91 -1.73
C ALA A 134 -12.78 2.81 -1.14
N LYS A 135 -13.61 1.90 -1.66
CA LYS A 135 -14.95 1.63 -1.11
C LYS A 135 -14.89 1.18 0.35
N LEU A 136 -14.00 0.24 0.69
CA LEU A 136 -13.83 -0.22 2.06
C LEU A 136 -13.43 0.93 3.00
N ASN A 137 -12.55 1.82 2.56
CA ASN A 137 -12.20 3.00 3.36
C ASN A 137 -13.40 3.94 3.57
N GLU A 138 -14.21 4.19 2.54
CA GLU A 138 -15.45 4.97 2.67
C GLU A 138 -16.41 4.33 3.69
N GLN A 139 -16.51 2.99 3.70
CA GLN A 139 -17.32 2.27 4.68
C GLN A 139 -16.76 2.39 6.10
N ALA A 140 -15.45 2.25 6.27
CA ALA A 140 -14.80 2.40 7.57
C ALA A 140 -15.00 3.81 8.13
N ASP A 141 -14.84 4.83 7.29
CA ASP A 141 -15.05 6.24 7.66
C ASP A 141 -16.51 6.51 8.03
N TRP A 142 -17.45 5.93 7.28
CA TRP A 142 -18.87 5.99 7.62
C TRP A 142 -19.14 5.38 8.99
N TYR A 143 -18.68 4.14 9.26
CA TYR A 143 -18.90 3.47 10.55
C TYR A 143 -18.31 4.27 11.71
N LYS A 144 -17.11 4.84 11.51
CA LYS A 144 -16.46 5.66 12.53
C LYS A 144 -17.25 6.93 12.83
N ALA A 145 -17.67 7.67 11.80
CA ALA A 145 -18.47 8.88 11.97
C ALA A 145 -19.82 8.57 12.61
N TYR A 146 -20.44 7.46 12.19
CA TYR A 146 -21.74 7.05 12.68
C TYR A 146 -21.72 6.56 14.12
N THR A 147 -20.69 5.80 14.50
CA THR A 147 -20.46 5.41 15.90
C THR A 147 -20.32 6.63 16.80
N GLN A 148 -19.62 7.69 16.34
CA GLN A 148 -19.53 8.94 17.11
C GLN A 148 -20.86 9.70 17.21
N SER A 149 -21.67 9.70 16.15
CA SER A 149 -23.02 10.28 16.16
C SER A 149 -23.91 9.54 17.15
N LEU A 150 -23.92 8.20 17.07
CA LEU A 150 -24.68 7.34 17.96
C LEU A 150 -24.26 7.52 19.42
N GLN A 151 -22.96 7.57 19.71
CA GLN A 151 -22.47 7.78 21.08
C GLN A 151 -22.98 9.11 21.65
N LYS A 152 -22.98 10.19 20.87
CA LYS A 152 -23.53 11.47 21.32
C LYS A 152 -25.03 11.39 21.64
N ALA A 153 -25.80 10.63 20.86
CA ALA A 153 -27.22 10.41 21.14
C ALA A 153 -27.43 9.60 22.42
N VAL A 154 -26.61 8.57 22.65
CA VAL A 154 -26.58 7.78 23.89
C VAL A 154 -26.26 8.67 25.09
N ASP A 155 -25.21 9.50 24.98
CA ASP A 155 -24.80 10.42 26.04
C ASP A 155 -25.90 11.44 26.37
N ALA A 156 -26.61 11.94 25.35
CA ALA A 156 -27.74 12.85 25.53
C ALA A 156 -28.91 12.20 26.29
N VAL A 157 -29.25 10.95 25.95
CA VAL A 157 -30.26 10.17 26.69
C VAL A 157 -29.82 9.95 28.14
N ASN A 158 -28.56 9.56 28.36
CA ASN A 158 -28.01 9.33 29.69
C ASN A 158 -27.98 10.60 30.55
N ALA A 159 -27.63 11.75 29.97
CA ALA A 159 -27.69 13.04 30.64
C ALA A 159 -29.13 13.49 30.97
N SER A 160 -30.10 13.01 30.20
CA SER A 160 -31.53 13.30 30.38
C SER A 160 -32.20 12.41 31.44
N LYS A 161 -31.51 11.40 31.99
CA LYS A 161 -32.07 10.51 33.02
C LYS A 161 -32.59 11.30 34.25
N LYS A 162 -33.71 10.83 34.80
CA LYS A 162 -34.34 11.41 36.00
C LYS A 162 -33.67 10.96 37.28
#